data_AF-A0A964H650-F1
#
_entry.id   AF-A0A964H650-F1
#
_cell.length_a   1.000
_cell.length_b   1.000
_cell.length_c   1.000
_cell.angle_alpha   90.00
_cell.angle_beta   90.00
_cell.angle_gamma   90.00
#
_symmetry.space_group_name_H-M   'P 1'
#
loop_
_entity.id
_entity.type
_entity.pdbx_description
1 polymer ?
#
loop_
_entity_poly.entity_id
_entity_poly.type
_entity_poly.pdbx_seq_one_letter_code
_entity_poly.pdbx_strand_id
1 'polypeptide(L)'
;MTQKILTSKEWVLLNSNREPMVIQNRGFTPVEIGVSTDENSPPSAGFLVKFMESFAYPGGEYVWARSNSESIIVVDKLPLPTSQ
;
A
#
# COMPACT_ATOMS: atom_id res chain seq x y z
N MET A 1 8.50 3.77 9.84
CA MET A 1 7.48 2.71 9.81
C MET A 1 6.15 3.30 10.27
N THR A 2 5.10 3.15 9.47
CA THR A 2 3.73 3.57 9.81
C THR A 2 2.82 2.36 9.72
N GLN A 3 2.10 2.05 10.80
CA GLN A 3 1.10 0.98 10.80
C GLN A 3 -0.29 1.57 10.56
N LYS A 4 -1.09 0.92 9.71
CA LYS A 4 -2.49 1.27 9.47
C LYS A 4 -3.36 0.02 9.57
N ILE A 5 -4.55 0.19 10.16
CA ILE A 5 -5.58 -0.84 10.17
C ILE A 5 -6.52 -0.56 9.00
N LEU A 6 -6.68 -1.55 8.11
CA LEU A 6 -7.64 -1.50 7.02
C LEU A 6 -8.87 -2.28 7.44
N THR A 7 -9.98 -1.59 7.66
CA THR A 7 -11.28 -2.20 7.97
C THR A 7 -12.28 -2.09 6.82
N SER A 8 -11.92 -1.39 5.75
CA SER A 8 -12.83 -1.01 4.68
C SER A 8 -12.56 -1.77 3.37
N LYS A 9 -13.66 -2.13 2.70
CA LYS A 9 -13.69 -2.57 1.29
C LYS A 9 -13.44 -1.42 0.31
N GLU A 10 -13.50 -0.18 0.79
CA GLU A 10 -13.15 1.00 0.02
C GLU A 10 -11.63 1.19 -0.03
N TRP A 11 -11.16 1.77 -1.13
CA TRP A 11 -9.76 2.11 -1.31
C TRP A 11 -9.32 3.22 -0.36
N VAL A 12 -8.20 2.99 0.33
CA VAL A 12 -7.55 3.95 1.23
C VAL A 12 -6.21 4.34 0.65
N LEU A 13 -5.96 5.63 0.53
CA LEU A 13 -4.68 6.16 0.06
C LEU A 13 -3.57 5.87 1.10
N LEU A 14 -2.53 5.17 0.65
CA LEU A 14 -1.34 4.85 1.45
C LEU A 14 -0.20 5.82 1.18
N ASN A 15 -0.06 6.28 -0.07
CA ASN A 15 1.05 7.13 -0.51
C ASN A 15 0.56 8.31 -1.34
N SER A 16 0.46 9.49 -0.72
CA SER A 16 0.21 10.76 -1.43
C SER A 16 1.49 11.35 -2.05
N ASN A 17 2.67 11.00 -1.51
CA ASN A 17 3.93 11.62 -1.89
C ASN A 17 4.61 10.96 -3.10
N ARG A 18 4.06 9.83 -3.58
CA ARG A 18 4.60 9.03 -4.69
C ARG A 18 6.05 8.57 -4.44
N GLU A 19 6.44 8.47 -3.17
CA GLU A 19 7.78 8.03 -2.73
C GLU A 19 7.91 6.49 -2.77
N PRO A 20 9.12 5.94 -2.95
CA PRO A 20 9.35 4.51 -2.83
C PRO A 20 9.01 3.99 -1.43
N MET A 21 8.37 2.82 -1.35
CA MET A 21 7.96 2.22 -0.08
C MET A 21 7.83 0.70 -0.14
N VAL A 22 7.85 0.07 1.04
CA VAL A 22 7.49 -1.33 1.23
C VAL A 22 6.20 -1.41 2.04
N ILE A 23 5.22 -2.15 1.52
CA ILE A 23 3.96 -2.43 2.19
C ILE A 23 3.99 -3.88 2.63
N GLN A 24 3.83 -4.14 3.93
CA GLN A 24 3.79 -5.48 4.51
C GLN A 24 2.39 -5.76 5.02
N ASN A 25 1.80 -6.88 4.63
CA ASN A 25 0.56 -7.34 5.23
C ASN A 25 0.87 -8.19 6.48
N ARG A 26 0.59 -7.65 7.65
CA ARG A 26 0.74 -8.34 8.94
C ARG A 26 -0.58 -8.88 9.49
N GLY A 27 -1.69 -8.67 8.77
CA GLY A 27 -3.00 -9.22 9.10
C GLY A 27 -3.27 -10.56 8.40
N PHE A 28 -4.14 -11.39 8.98
CA PHE A 28 -4.45 -12.72 8.46
C PHE A 28 -5.25 -12.70 7.15
N THR A 29 -5.87 -11.58 6.81
CA THR A 29 -6.64 -11.43 5.57
C THR A 29 -5.78 -10.80 4.47
N PRO A 30 -5.86 -11.31 3.22
CA PRO A 30 -5.23 -10.68 2.08
C PRO A 30 -5.67 -9.23 1.89
N VAL A 31 -4.71 -8.37 1.55
CA VAL A 31 -4.96 -6.96 1.25
C VAL A 31 -4.79 -6.76 -0.25
N GLU A 32 -5.71 -6.05 -0.87
CA GLU A 32 -5.57 -5.65 -2.26
C GLU A 32 -4.83 -4.31 -2.30
N ILE A 33 -3.75 -4.25 -3.08
CA ILE A 33 -2.94 -3.05 -3.28
C ILE A 33 -3.02 -2.68 -4.75
N GLY A 34 -3.27 -1.41 -5.04
CA GLY A 34 -3.32 -0.89 -6.40
C GLY A 34 -2.63 0.46 -6.51
N VAL A 35 -2.34 0.88 -7.75
CA VAL A 35 -1.71 2.16 -8.04
C VAL A 35 -2.57 2.99 -8.98
N SER A 36 -2.54 4.30 -8.82
CA SER A 36 -3.26 5.25 -9.67
C SER A 36 -2.40 6.47 -9.99
N THR A 37 -2.59 7.03 -11.18
CA THR A 37 -1.93 8.28 -11.60
C THR A 37 -2.59 9.54 -11.02
N ASP A 38 -3.80 9.42 -10.45
CA ASP A 38 -4.56 10.51 -9.84
C ASP A 38 -4.85 10.19 -8.36
N GLU A 39 -4.60 11.17 -7.49
CA GLU A 39 -4.82 11.08 -6.05
C GLU A 39 -6.31 10.97 -5.67
N ASN A 40 -7.20 11.41 -6.55
CA ASN A 40 -8.64 11.43 -6.29
C ASN A 40 -9.38 10.27 -6.98
N SER A 41 -8.66 9.48 -7.78
CA SER A 41 -9.24 8.37 -8.54
C SER A 41 -8.60 7.05 -8.11
N PRO A 42 -9.23 6.29 -7.20
CA PRO A 42 -8.69 5.00 -6.79
C PRO A 42 -8.70 4.00 -7.96
N PRO A 43 -7.81 3.00 -7.95
CA PRO A 43 -7.73 2.01 -9.01
C PRO A 43 -8.99 1.13 -9.06
N SER A 44 -9.33 0.62 -10.25
CA SER A 44 -10.45 -0.32 -10.41
C SER A 44 -10.14 -1.72 -9.85
N ALA A 45 -8.86 -2.10 -9.84
CA ALA A 45 -8.35 -3.37 -9.33
C ALA A 45 -6.92 -3.23 -8.83
N GLY A 46 -6.50 -4.15 -7.98
CA GLY A 46 -5.13 -4.29 -7.52
C GLY A 46 -4.67 -5.74 -7.45
N PHE A 47 -3.46 -5.93 -6.94
CA PHE A 47 -2.91 -7.26 -6.67
C PHE A 47 -3.09 -7.60 -5.18
N LEU A 48 -3.22 -8.88 -4.89
CA LEU A 48 -3.39 -9.36 -3.53
C LEU A 48 -2.03 -9.61 -2.87
N VAL A 49 -1.83 -9.00 -1.71
CA VAL A 49 -0.71 -9.26 -0.79
C VAL A 49 -1.24 -10.13 0.34
N LYS A 50 -0.76 -11.38 0.43
CA LYS A 50 -1.22 -12.34 1.43
C LYS A 50 -0.57 -12.09 2.79
N PHE A 51 -1.01 -12.84 3.79
CA PHE A 51 -0.46 -12.78 5.14
C PHE A 51 1.07 -12.98 5.13
N MET A 52 1.78 -12.08 5.82
CA MET A 52 3.25 -12.03 5.91
C MET A 52 3.98 -11.79 4.59
N GLU A 53 3.27 -11.42 3.52
CA GLU A 53 3.90 -10.99 2.28
C GLU A 53 4.19 -9.48 2.29
N SER A 54 5.20 -9.09 1.52
CA SER A 54 5.61 -7.71 1.30
C SER A 54 5.52 -7.35 -0.17
N PHE A 55 5.04 -6.14 -0.44
CA PHE A 55 5.06 -5.50 -1.75
C PHE A 55 6.01 -4.30 -1.72
N ALA A 56 7.06 -4.34 -2.56
CA ALA A 56 7.97 -3.22 -2.75
C ALA A 56 7.50 -2.37 -3.93
N TYR A 57 7.28 -1.09 -3.68
CA TYR A 57 6.81 -0.11 -4.64
C TYR A 57 7.92 0.90 -4.95
N PRO A 58 8.30 1.11 -6.23
CA PRO A 58 9.41 1.97 -6.60
C PRO A 58 9.11 3.47 -6.52
N GLY A 59 7.87 3.89 -6.22
CA GLY A 59 7.45 5.28 -6.32
C GLY A 59 6.94 5.63 -7.72
N GLY A 60 6.42 6.86 -7.90
CA GLY A 60 5.96 7.37 -9.19
C GLY A 60 4.44 7.53 -9.36
N GLU A 61 3.61 6.95 -8.51
CA GLU A 61 2.14 6.92 -8.56
C GLU A 61 1.57 6.87 -7.14
N TYR A 62 0.26 7.12 -7.03
CA TYR A 62 -0.49 7.04 -5.78
C TYR A 62 -0.79 5.59 -5.45
N VAL A 63 -0.41 5.15 -4.24
CA VAL A 63 -0.63 3.77 -3.80
C VAL A 63 -1.86 3.69 -2.93
N TRP A 64 -2.74 2.75 -3.24
CA TRP A 64 -4.00 2.51 -2.55
C TRP A 64 -4.05 1.11 -1.99
N ALA A 65 -4.78 0.93 -0.91
CA ALA A 65 -5.05 -0.38 -0.34
C ALA A 65 -6.49 -0.51 0.13
N ARG A 66 -7.04 -1.72 0.01
CA ARG A 66 -8.32 -2.08 0.62
C ARG A 66 -8.26 -3.51 1.14
N SER A 67 -9.16 -3.83 2.07
CA SER A 67 -9.26 -5.17 2.63
C SER A 67 -10.72 -5.59 2.75
N ASN A 68 -11.00 -6.86 2.47
CA ASN A 68 -12.36 -7.39 2.58
C ASN A 68 -12.81 -7.61 4.03
N SER A 69 -11.88 -7.57 4.98
CA SER A 69 -12.10 -7.59 6.43
C SER A 69 -11.07 -6.71 7.13
N GLU A 70 -11.08 -6.68 8.46
CA GLU A 70 -9.97 -6.10 9.21
C GLU A 70 -8.64 -6.77 8.84
N SER A 71 -7.65 -5.96 8.47
CA SER A 71 -6.27 -6.36 8.24
C SER A 71 -5.32 -5.27 8.68
N ILE A 72 -4.07 -5.64 8.94
CA ILE A 72 -3.02 -4.74 9.43
C ILE A 72 -1.97 -4.62 8.34
N ILE A 73 -1.75 -3.41 7.84
CA ILE A 73 -0.64 -3.12 6.96
C ILE A 73 0.41 -2.28 7.68
N VAL A 74 1.67 -2.56 7.35
CA VAL A 74 2.83 -1.77 7.77
C VAL A 74 3.46 -1.17 6.54
N VAL A 75 3.65 0.15 6.55
CA VAL A 75 4.26 0.90 5.46
C VAL A 75 5.61 1.43 5.91
N ASP A 76 6.66 1.02 5.22
CA ASP A 76 8.02 1.50 5.41
C ASP A 76 8.44 2.35 4.22
N LYS A 77 8.85 3.60 4.48
CA LYS A 77 9.47 4.43 3.45
C LYS A 77 10.85 3.87 3.14
N LEU A 78 11.14 3.66 1.86
CA LEU A 78 12.49 3.30 1.46
C LEU A 78 13.33 4.59 1.40
N PRO A 79 14.56 4.58 1.94
CA PRO A 79 15.45 5.71 1.77
C PRO A 79 15.66 5.94 0.27
N LEU A 80 15.54 7.19 -0.18
CA LEU A 80 15.94 7.56 -1.52
C LEU A 80 17.41 7.18 -1.69
N PRO A 81 17.82 6.58 -2.82
CA PRO A 81 19.23 6.35 -3.08
C PRO A 81 19.94 7.71 -2.99
N THR A 82 20.83 7.85 -1.99
CA THR A 82 21.73 8.99 -1.92
C THR A 82 22.63 8.92 -3.13
N SER A 83 22.54 9.91 -4.02
CA SER A 83 23.52 10.08 -5.09
C SER A 83 24.91 10.15 -4.45
N GLN A 84 25.76 9.16 -4.73
CA GLN A 84 27.18 9.21 -4.42
C GLN A 84 27.91 10.05 -5.45
#